data_AF-A0A3C0L059-F1
#
_entry.id   AF-A0A3C0L059-F1
#
_cell.length_a   1.000
_cell.length_b   1.000
_cell.length_c   1.000
_cell.angle_alpha   90.00
_cell.angle_beta   90.00
_cell.angle_gamma   90.00
#
_symmetry.space_group_name_H-M   'P 1'
#
loop_
_entity.id
_entity.type
_entity.pdbx_description
1 polymer ?
#
loop_
_entity_poly.entity_id
_entity_poly.type
_entity_poly.pdbx_seq_one_letter_code
_entity_poly.pdbx_strand_id
1 'polypeptide(L)' 'PSHIFANDASLRMVVINGQSLREGNRFGSGLLLKNITEEGVVVAYQNNEVPISVLSQWADD' A
#
# COMPACT_ATOMS: atom_id res chain seq x y z
N PRO A 1 8.86 -1.10 -7.24
CA PRO A 1 8.12 -1.08 -5.95
C PRO A 1 8.22 -2.47 -5.31
N SER A 2 8.15 -2.57 -3.98
CA SER A 2 8.16 -3.86 -3.27
C SER A 2 6.91 -3.97 -2.39
N HIS A 3 6.35 -5.16 -2.29
CA HIS A 3 5.14 -5.44 -1.51
C HIS A 3 5.34 -6.76 -0.75
N ILE A 4 5.04 -6.73 0.54
CA ILE A 4 5.14 -7.87 1.45
C ILE A 4 3.80 -7.99 2.16
N PHE A 5 3.12 -9.09 1.91
CA PHE A 5 1.91 -9.47 2.62
C PHE A 5 2.17 -10.64 3.58
N ALA A 6 1.47 -10.62 4.71
CA ALA A 6 1.44 -11.68 5.71
C ALA A 6 0.10 -11.62 6.45
N ASN A 7 -0.36 -12.74 7.02
CA ASN A 7 -1.58 -12.74 7.83
C ASN A 7 -1.46 -11.80 9.03
N ASP A 8 -0.28 -11.73 9.67
CA ASP A 8 0.02 -10.74 10.70
C ASP A 8 0.29 -9.36 10.08
N ALA A 9 -0.59 -8.40 10.37
CA ALA A 9 -0.50 -7.03 9.86
C ALA A 9 0.80 -6.30 10.26
N SER A 10 1.40 -6.66 11.39
CA SER A 10 2.65 -6.07 11.87
C SER A 10 3.86 -6.47 11.01
N LEU A 11 3.74 -7.54 10.22
CA LEU A 11 4.79 -8.00 9.31
C LEU A 11 4.63 -7.46 7.89
N ARG A 12 3.49 -6.83 7.57
CA ARG A 12 3.21 -6.28 6.25
C ARG A 12 4.01 -5.01 5.99
N MET A 13 4.44 -4.83 4.75
CA MET A 13 5.20 -3.66 4.32
C MET A 13 5.04 -3.42 2.82
N VAL A 14 5.09 -2.15 2.41
CA VAL A 14 5.23 -1.75 1.01
C VAL A 14 6.33 -0.71 0.88
N VAL A 15 7.01 -0.67 -0.27
CA VAL A 15 7.94 0.40 -0.64
C VAL A 15 7.32 1.22 -1.76
N ILE A 16 7.00 2.47 -1.46
CA ILE A 16 6.42 3.46 -2.39
C ILE A 16 7.38 4.64 -2.49
N ASN A 17 7.80 5.00 -3.70
CA ASN A 17 8.77 6.10 -3.95
C ASN A 17 10.05 5.98 -3.11
N GLY A 18 10.56 4.75 -2.92
CA GLY A 18 11.75 4.47 -2.10
C GLY A 18 11.52 4.51 -0.58
N GLN A 19 10.31 4.87 -0.13
CA GLN A 19 9.95 4.92 1.29
C GLN A 19 9.27 3.60 1.71
N SER A 20 9.82 2.96 2.75
CA SER A 20 9.18 1.82 3.42
C SER A 20 8.01 2.29 4.27
N LEU A 21 6.85 1.67 4.07
CA LEU A 21 5.58 2.05 4.67
C LEU A 21 4.84 0.83 5.24
N ARG A 22 4.12 1.07 6.33
CA ARG A 22 3.23 0.14 7.02
C ARG A 22 1.82 0.72 7.14
N GLU A 23 0.84 -0.15 7.40
CA GLU A 23 -0.53 0.27 7.67
C GLU A 23 -0.56 1.36 8.78
N GLY A 24 -1.33 2.42 8.54
CA GLY A 24 -1.39 3.60 9.40
C GLY A 24 -0.37 4.69 9.09
N ASN A 25 0.67 4.42 8.28
CA ASN A 25 1.61 5.46 7.88
C ASN A 25 0.98 6.46 6.91
N ARG A 26 1.35 7.73 7.07
CA ARG A 26 1.05 8.80 6.11
C ARG A 26 2.22 8.98 5.14
N PHE A 27 1.91 9.30 3.90
CA PHE A 27 2.90 9.57 2.87
C PHE A 27 2.34 10.55 1.83
N GLY A 28 3.24 11.19 1.08
CA GLY A 28 2.86 12.27 0.17
C GLY A 28 2.09 13.39 0.89
N SER A 29 1.36 14.20 0.12
CA SER A 29 0.62 15.36 0.62
C SER A 29 -0.74 14.97 1.22
N GLY A 30 -0.77 14.00 2.13
CA GLY A 30 -1.97 13.66 2.93
C GLY A 30 -2.57 12.27 2.68
N LEU A 31 -1.89 11.39 1.94
CA LEU A 31 -2.33 10.01 1.78
C LEU A 31 -2.08 9.21 3.05
N LEU A 32 -2.99 8.30 3.36
CA LEU A 32 -2.88 7.32 4.44
C LEU A 32 -2.81 5.93 3.82
N LEU A 33 -1.77 5.16 4.13
CA LEU A 33 -1.73 3.74 3.82
C LEU A 33 -2.64 3.02 4.80
N LYS A 34 -3.87 2.71 4.38
CA LYS A 34 -4.90 2.16 5.27
C LYS A 34 -4.67 0.67 5.50
N ASN A 35 -4.53 -0.09 4.42
CA ASN A 35 -4.31 -1.53 4.47
C ASN A 35 -3.31 -1.99 3.42
N ILE A 36 -2.56 -3.04 3.74
CA ILE A 36 -1.77 -3.82 2.81
C ILE A 36 -2.50 -5.16 2.69
N THR A 37 -3.03 -5.43 1.50
CA THR A 37 -3.74 -6.67 1.19
C THR A 37 -2.82 -7.61 0.42
N GLU A 38 -3.24 -8.84 0.22
CA GLU A 38 -2.49 -9.80 -0.62
C GLU A 38 -2.32 -9.30 -2.06
N GLU A 39 -3.33 -8.61 -2.59
CA GLU A 39 -3.38 -8.11 -3.97
C GLU A 39 -2.74 -6.73 -4.16
N GLY A 40 -2.46 -6.00 -3.08
CA GLY A 40 -1.87 -4.67 -3.15
C GLY A 40 -2.08 -3.83 -1.90
N VAL A 41 -2.54 -2.58 -2.08
CA VAL A 41 -2.74 -1.63 -0.97
C VAL A 41 -4.06 -0.91 -1.09
N VAL A 42 -4.63 -0.53 0.05
CA VAL A 42 -5.74 0.43 0.13
C VAL A 42 -5.18 1.75 0.65
N VAL A 43 -5.35 2.80 -0.14
CA VAL A 43 -4.94 4.15 0.24
C VAL A 43 -6.18 4.98 0.54
N ALA A 44 -6.15 5.72 1.64
CA ALA A 44 -7.18 6.69 1.98
C ALA A 44 -6.69 8.12 1.76
N TYR A 45 -7.55 8.95 1.17
CA TYR A 45 -7.35 10.39 1.04
C TYR A 45 -8.67 11.11 1.28
N GLN A 46 -8.67 12.01 2.26
CA GLN A 46 -9.89 12.65 2.76
C GLN A 46 -10.92 11.58 3.20
N ASN A 47 -12.05 11.48 2.50
CA ASN A 47 -13.13 10.52 2.77
C ASN A 47 -13.23 9.42 1.70
N ASN A 48 -12.21 9.28 0.84
CA ASN A 48 -12.20 8.28 -0.22
C ASN A 48 -11.13 7.22 0.05
N GLU A 49 -11.48 5.97 -0.27
CA GLU A 49 -10.56 4.82 -0.22
C GLU A 49 -10.41 4.25 -1.62
N VAL A 50 -9.16 4.08 -2.04
CA VAL A 50 -8.83 3.60 -3.37
C VAL A 50 -7.97 2.35 -3.22
N PRO A 51 -8.46 1.17 -3.64
CA PRO A 51 -7.62 -0.01 -3.78
C PRO A 51 -6.69 0.16 -4.98
N ILE A 52 -5.43 -0.17 -4.78
CA ILE A 52 -4.38 -0.15 -5.81
C ILE A 52 -3.78 -1.55 -5.85
N SER A 53 -4.00 -2.24 -6.96
CA SER A 53 -3.45 -3.56 -7.22
C SER A 53 -1.97 -3.46 -7.55
N VAL A 54 -1.12 -4.22 -6.85
CA VAL A 54 0.29 -4.36 -7.25
C VAL A 54 0.42 -5.35 -8.40
N LEU A 55 -0.50 -6.30 -8.57
CA LEU A 55 -0.48 -7.29 -9.66
C LEU A 55 -0.76 -6.65 -11.02
N SER A 56 -1.62 -5.63 -11.07
CA SER A 56 -1.92 -4.90 -12.30
C SER A 56 -0.69 -4.17 -12.86
N GLN A 57 0.27 -3.80 -12.00
CA GLN A 57 1.53 -3.16 -12.41
C GLN A 57 2.50 -4.10 -13.13
N TRP A 58 2.31 -5.42 -13.03
CA TRP A 58 3.17 -6.44 -13.68
C TRP A 58 2.58 -6.93 -15.00
N ALA A 59 1.32 -6.58 -15.31
CA ALA A 59 0.66 -6.95 -16.56
C ALA A 59 0.92 -5.93 -17.69
N ASP A 60 1.42 -4.74 -17.34
CA ASP A 60 1.76 -3.65 -18.26
C ASP A 60 3.28 -3.55 -18.54
N ASP A 61 4.07 -4.56 -18.12
CA ASP A 61 5.51 -4.72 -18.43
C ASP A 61 5.76 -5.94 -19.34
#